data_AF-A0A920R076-F1
#
_entry.id   AF-A0A920R076-F1
#
_cell.length_a   1.000
_cell.length_b   1.000
_cell.length_c   1.000
_cell.angle_alpha   90.00
_cell.angle_beta   90.00
_cell.angle_gamma   90.00
#
_symmetry.space_group_name_H-M   'P 1'
#
loop_
_entity.id
_entity.type
_entity.pdbx_description
1 polymer ?
#
loop_
_entity_poly.entity_id
_entity_poly.type
_entity_poly.pdbx_seq_one_letter_code
_entity_poly.pdbx_strand_id
1 'polypeptide(L)'
;MNNDTNSPVCIAVDAMGGDFGPSEIVPGAIQAAKNQEMRIFLVGDPDLLKHEIEKHDVKDLQIKIVPSDSVIEENEQPALALRNKPNSSILIATGLVKQGMADACVSMGSTGAAMASAVVMFGTIEGIERPALGGPIIGFAPNTAIIDMGSNVDCRPGQMLSFAVIGRVFAHRFWGIDNPRVALLSVGAETGKGNRQIRETTKLFQNSQINFVGNIEADQLTKGSQKL
;
A
#
# COMPACT_ATOMS: atom_id res chain seq x y z
N MET A 1 12.06 1.13 -22.95
CA MET A 1 10.80 0.36 -22.83
C MET A 1 9.71 1.24 -23.38
N ASN A 2 9.04 0.80 -24.45
CA ASN A 2 8.01 1.56 -25.13
C ASN A 2 6.81 1.70 -24.20
N ASN A 3 6.62 2.87 -23.60
CA ASN A 3 5.35 3.21 -22.97
C ASN A 3 4.42 3.68 -24.09
N ASP A 4 3.58 2.78 -24.59
CA ASP A 4 2.33 3.20 -25.21
C ASP A 4 1.49 3.86 -24.12
N THR A 5 1.60 5.19 -23.98
CA THR A 5 0.91 6.02 -22.98
C THR A 5 -0.60 6.11 -23.20
N ASN A 6 -1.18 5.16 -23.95
CA ASN A 6 -2.58 5.14 -24.35
C ASN A 6 -3.28 3.82 -24.01
N SER A 7 -2.61 2.89 -23.31
CA SER A 7 -3.25 1.71 -22.77
C SER A 7 -3.91 2.03 -21.43
N PRO A 8 -5.17 1.60 -21.19
CA PRO A 8 -5.84 1.84 -19.92
C PRO A 8 -5.09 1.14 -18.79
N VAL A 9 -4.95 1.83 -17.65
CA VAL A 9 -4.35 1.30 -16.43
C VAL A 9 -5.22 0.16 -15.92
N CYS A 10 -4.63 -1.03 -15.77
CA CYS A 10 -5.32 -2.23 -15.36
C CYS A 10 -5.11 -2.50 -13.86
N ILE A 11 -6.20 -2.54 -13.09
CA ILE A 11 -6.17 -2.76 -11.64
C ILE A 11 -6.81 -4.12 -11.32
N ALA A 12 -6.06 -4.97 -10.64
CA ALA A 12 -6.59 -6.21 -10.04
C ALA A 12 -7.17 -5.92 -8.65
N VAL A 13 -8.47 -6.11 -8.49
CA VAL A 13 -9.18 -5.86 -7.25
C VAL A 13 -9.51 -7.21 -6.61
N ASP A 14 -8.93 -7.48 -5.44
CA ASP A 14 -9.39 -8.56 -4.57
C ASP A 14 -10.80 -8.21 -4.08
N ALA A 15 -11.79 -8.83 -4.70
CA ALA A 15 -13.20 -8.49 -4.50
C ALA A 15 -13.84 -9.26 -3.35
N MET A 16 -13.11 -10.21 -2.74
CA MET A 16 -13.61 -11.04 -1.66
C MET A 16 -13.21 -10.51 -0.28
N GLY A 17 -12.11 -9.78 -0.20
CA GLY A 17 -11.57 -9.25 1.06
C GLY A 17 -12.41 -8.11 1.66
N GLY A 18 -12.38 -8.02 2.99
CA GLY A 18 -12.99 -6.97 3.80
C GLY A 18 -14.30 -7.39 4.44
N ASP A 19 -14.75 -6.62 5.44
CA ASP A 19 -15.89 -6.95 6.31
C ASP A 19 -17.19 -7.24 5.53
N PHE A 20 -17.38 -6.57 4.39
CA PHE A 20 -18.56 -6.70 3.54
C PHE A 20 -18.26 -7.37 2.18
N GLY A 21 -16.99 -7.68 1.89
CA GLY A 21 -16.55 -8.35 0.68
C GLY A 21 -17.19 -7.81 -0.62
N PRO A 22 -17.69 -8.67 -1.51
CA PRO A 22 -18.18 -8.26 -2.83
C PRO A 22 -19.24 -7.15 -2.81
N SER A 23 -20.11 -7.10 -1.81
CA SER A 23 -21.24 -6.16 -1.80
C SER A 23 -20.83 -4.69 -1.71
N GLU A 24 -19.64 -4.40 -1.19
CA GLU A 24 -19.08 -3.04 -1.15
C GLU A 24 -17.96 -2.85 -2.18
N ILE A 25 -17.16 -3.90 -2.42
CA ILE A 25 -16.01 -3.80 -3.33
C ILE A 25 -16.44 -3.72 -4.79
N VAL A 26 -17.47 -4.47 -5.22
CA VAL A 26 -17.95 -4.44 -6.60
C VAL A 26 -18.54 -3.06 -6.98
N PRO A 27 -19.42 -2.42 -6.18
CA PRO A 27 -19.87 -1.07 -6.47
C PRO A 27 -18.72 -0.05 -6.59
N GLY A 28 -17.72 -0.11 -5.70
CA GLY A 28 -16.55 0.76 -5.74
C GLY A 28 -15.70 0.54 -7.01
N ALA A 29 -15.49 -0.72 -7.39
CA ALA A 29 -14.81 -1.08 -8.63
C ALA A 29 -15.57 -0.63 -9.88
N ILE A 30 -16.90 -0.76 -9.89
CA ILE A 30 -17.77 -0.24 -10.96
C ILE A 30 -17.67 1.28 -11.05
N GLN A 31 -17.67 1.98 -9.91
CA GLN A 31 -17.48 3.44 -9.89
C GLN A 31 -16.13 3.83 -10.50
N ALA A 32 -15.05 3.12 -10.16
CA ALA A 32 -13.74 3.35 -10.74
C ALA A 32 -13.75 3.08 -12.26
N ALA A 33 -14.32 1.97 -12.71
CA ALA A 33 -14.36 1.58 -14.12
C ALA A 33 -15.13 2.56 -15.04
N LYS A 34 -15.90 3.52 -14.48
CA LYS A 34 -16.50 4.62 -15.25
C LYS A 34 -15.44 5.55 -15.84
N ASN A 35 -14.24 5.61 -15.25
CA ASN A 35 -13.10 6.21 -15.92
C ASN A 35 -12.61 5.26 -17.01
N GLN A 36 -12.78 5.67 -18.27
CA GLN A 36 -12.42 4.88 -19.46
C GLN A 36 -10.91 4.65 -19.62
N GLU A 37 -10.09 5.36 -18.85
CA GLU A 37 -8.63 5.12 -18.73
C GLU A 37 -8.30 3.97 -17.78
N MET A 38 -9.29 3.35 -17.14
CA MET A 38 -9.10 2.23 -16.21
C MET A 38 -9.80 0.95 -16.70
N ARG A 39 -9.10 -0.17 -16.48
CA ARG A 39 -9.63 -1.52 -16.63
C ARG A 39 -9.59 -2.21 -15.28
N ILE A 40 -10.66 -2.91 -14.91
CA ILE A 40 -10.75 -3.57 -13.62
C ILE A 40 -10.84 -5.09 -13.80
N PHE A 41 -9.97 -5.81 -13.11
CA PHE A 41 -10.07 -7.25 -12.91
C PHE A 41 -10.62 -7.52 -11.52
N LEU A 42 -11.88 -7.95 -11.43
CA LEU A 42 -12.51 -8.37 -10.18
C LEU A 42 -12.10 -9.81 -9.89
N VAL A 43 -11.28 -10.01 -8.87
CA VAL A 43 -10.76 -11.33 -8.48
C VAL A 43 -11.59 -11.89 -7.35
N GLY A 44 -12.27 -13.01 -7.58
CA GLY A 44 -13.20 -13.56 -6.59
C GLY A 44 -13.98 -14.78 -7.05
N ASP A 45 -14.90 -15.23 -6.20
CA ASP A 45 -15.88 -16.26 -6.54
C ASP A 45 -16.75 -15.78 -7.72
N PRO A 46 -16.75 -16.48 -8.88
CA PRO A 46 -17.45 -16.00 -10.06
C PRO A 46 -18.95 -15.83 -9.88
N ASP A 47 -19.59 -16.65 -9.05
CA ASP A 47 -21.04 -16.63 -8.90
C ASP A 47 -21.46 -15.49 -7.97
N LEU A 48 -20.73 -15.27 -6.89
CA LEU A 48 -20.94 -14.11 -6.02
C LEU A 48 -20.68 -12.79 -6.77
N LEU A 49 -19.62 -12.72 -7.57
CA LEU A 49 -19.30 -11.52 -8.34
C LEU A 49 -20.33 -11.23 -9.44
N LYS A 50 -20.78 -12.25 -10.18
CA LYS A 50 -21.86 -12.07 -11.18
C LYS A 50 -23.13 -11.57 -10.51
N HIS A 51 -23.52 -12.18 -9.39
CA HIS A 51 -24.73 -11.79 -8.66
C HIS A 51 -24.68 -10.33 -8.22
N GLU A 52 -23.52 -9.84 -7.78
CA GLU A 52 -23.37 -8.43 -7.40
C GLU A 52 -23.38 -7.50 -8.62
N ILE A 53 -22.69 -7.87 -9.70
CA ILE A 53 -22.62 -7.07 -10.94
C ILE A 53 -24.01 -6.90 -11.58
N GLU A 54 -24.87 -7.92 -11.53
CA GLU A 54 -26.24 -7.87 -12.08
C GLU A 54 -27.11 -6.75 -11.48
N LYS A 55 -26.74 -6.22 -10.31
CA LYS A 55 -27.44 -5.11 -9.65
C LYS A 55 -27.09 -3.74 -10.25
N HIS A 56 -26.15 -3.67 -11.19
CA HIS A 56 -25.60 -2.44 -11.75
C HIS A 56 -25.59 -2.45 -13.28
N ASP A 57 -25.64 -1.26 -13.89
CA ASP A 57 -25.38 -1.11 -15.33
C ASP A 57 -23.88 -1.03 -15.60
N VAL A 58 -23.33 -2.06 -16.25
CA VAL A 58 -21.89 -2.20 -16.54
C VAL A 58 -21.59 -2.32 -18.04
N LYS A 59 -22.57 -2.07 -18.92
CA LYS A 59 -22.51 -2.39 -20.35
C LYS A 59 -21.30 -1.78 -21.08
N ASP A 60 -20.89 -0.58 -20.68
CA ASP A 60 -19.79 0.18 -21.29
C ASP A 60 -18.53 0.24 -20.40
N LEU A 61 -18.44 -0.63 -19.39
CA LEU A 61 -17.33 -0.64 -18.43
C LEU A 61 -16.33 -1.76 -18.75
N GLN A 62 -15.04 -1.46 -18.63
CA GLN A 62 -13.96 -2.43 -18.83
C GLN A 62 -13.74 -3.28 -17.56
N ILE A 63 -14.69 -4.17 -17.26
CA ILE A 63 -14.63 -5.05 -16.08
C ILE A 63 -14.54 -6.52 -16.53
N LYS A 64 -13.62 -7.27 -15.91
CA LYS A 64 -13.48 -8.72 -16.12
C LYS A 64 -13.43 -9.45 -14.79
N ILE A 65 -14.21 -10.53 -14.67
CA ILE A 65 -14.11 -11.45 -13.55
C ILE A 65 -12.90 -12.38 -13.76
N VAL A 66 -12.05 -12.49 -12.74
CA VAL A 66 -10.99 -13.48 -12.65
C VAL A 66 -11.33 -14.43 -11.50
N PRO A 67 -11.56 -15.73 -11.78
CA PRO A 67 -11.97 -16.68 -10.74
C PRO A 67 -10.92 -16.85 -9.65
N SER A 68 -11.38 -16.93 -8.41
CA SER A 68 -10.66 -17.50 -7.25
C SER A 68 -11.57 -18.48 -6.53
N ASP A 69 -11.02 -19.50 -5.88
CA ASP A 69 -11.79 -20.52 -5.15
C ASP A 69 -11.75 -20.35 -3.62
N SER A 70 -11.00 -19.36 -3.13
CA SER A 70 -10.77 -19.14 -1.71
C SER A 70 -10.49 -17.68 -1.38
N VAL A 71 -10.68 -17.32 -0.12
CA VAL A 71 -10.36 -16.01 0.47
C VAL A 71 -9.54 -16.25 1.74
N ILE A 72 -8.63 -15.32 2.07
CA ILE A 72 -7.89 -15.34 3.33
C ILE A 72 -8.59 -14.42 4.33
N GLU A 73 -9.03 -15.01 5.43
CA GLU A 73 -9.74 -14.34 6.51
C GLU A 73 -8.77 -13.61 7.45
N GLU A 74 -9.25 -12.56 8.13
CA GLU A 74 -8.44 -11.70 9.02
C GLU A 74 -7.69 -12.45 10.14
N ASN A 75 -8.27 -13.55 10.64
CA ASN A 75 -7.73 -14.29 11.78
C ASN A 75 -6.77 -15.42 11.38
N GLU A 76 -6.47 -15.57 10.09
CA GLU A 76 -5.54 -16.59 9.62
C GLU A 76 -4.10 -16.09 9.68
N GLN A 77 -3.16 -16.98 10.02
CA GLN A 77 -1.74 -16.64 9.95
C GLN A 77 -1.32 -16.44 8.49
N PRO A 78 -0.88 -15.24 8.06
CA PRO A 78 -0.77 -14.89 6.63
C PRO A 78 0.08 -15.85 5.81
N ALA A 79 1.29 -16.18 6.28
CA ALA A 79 2.21 -17.05 5.55
C ALA A 79 1.68 -18.48 5.39
N LEU A 80 0.98 -18.99 6.42
CA LEU A 80 0.38 -20.32 6.37
C LEU A 80 -0.87 -20.33 5.49
N ALA A 81 -1.70 -19.29 5.57
CA ALA A 81 -2.91 -19.13 4.77
C ALA A 81 -2.57 -19.10 3.27
N LEU A 82 -1.58 -18.31 2.86
CA LEU A 82 -1.14 -18.25 1.46
C LEU A 82 -0.67 -19.61 0.93
N ARG A 83 0.02 -20.41 1.76
CA ARG A 83 0.46 -21.76 1.39
C ARG A 83 -0.71 -22.73 1.25
N ASN A 84 -1.70 -22.64 2.14
CA ASN A 84 -2.84 -23.55 2.18
C ASN A 84 -3.93 -23.17 1.17
N LYS A 85 -4.00 -21.89 0.77
CA LYS A 85 -4.97 -21.31 -0.16
C LYS A 85 -4.24 -20.67 -1.36
N PRO A 86 -3.59 -21.48 -2.22
CA PRO A 86 -2.79 -20.97 -3.33
C PRO A 86 -3.62 -20.26 -4.42
N ASN A 87 -4.94 -20.47 -4.40
CA ASN A 87 -5.91 -19.87 -5.32
C ASN A 87 -6.75 -18.78 -4.62
N SER A 88 -6.24 -18.22 -3.52
CA SER A 88 -6.93 -17.13 -2.81
C SER A 88 -7.02 -15.87 -3.67
N SER A 89 -8.10 -15.11 -3.52
CA SER A 89 -8.36 -13.88 -4.29
C SER A 89 -7.19 -12.89 -4.27
N ILE A 90 -6.60 -12.64 -3.09
CA ILE A 90 -5.43 -11.76 -2.94
C ILE A 90 -4.18 -12.29 -3.65
N LEU A 91 -3.95 -13.61 -3.63
CA LEU A 91 -2.79 -14.22 -4.26
C LEU A 91 -2.91 -14.24 -5.78
N ILE A 92 -4.12 -14.45 -6.30
CA ILE A 92 -4.41 -14.30 -7.73
C ILE A 92 -4.28 -12.84 -8.15
N ALA A 93 -4.82 -11.88 -7.38
CA ALA A 93 -4.73 -10.45 -7.70
C ALA A 93 -3.27 -9.96 -7.80
N THR A 94 -2.44 -10.32 -6.81
CA THR A 94 -0.99 -10.02 -6.86
C THR A 94 -0.27 -10.81 -7.96
N GLY A 95 -0.69 -12.05 -8.23
CA GLY A 95 -0.19 -12.86 -9.35
C GLY A 95 -0.42 -12.23 -10.72
N LEU A 96 -1.58 -11.60 -10.95
CA LEU A 96 -1.89 -10.88 -12.19
C LEU A 96 -0.91 -9.72 -12.42
N VAL A 97 -0.55 -9.00 -11.36
CA VAL A 97 0.46 -7.93 -11.43
C VAL A 97 1.84 -8.52 -11.75
N LYS A 98 2.22 -9.62 -11.09
CA LYS A 98 3.50 -10.30 -11.35
C LYS A 98 3.64 -10.78 -12.79
N GLN A 99 2.53 -11.20 -13.40
CA GLN A 99 2.47 -11.67 -14.79
C GLN A 99 2.39 -10.53 -15.81
N GLY A 100 2.32 -9.26 -15.37
CA GLY A 100 2.14 -8.11 -16.26
C GLY A 100 0.75 -8.02 -16.89
N MET A 101 -0.25 -8.71 -16.31
CA MET A 101 -1.65 -8.62 -16.74
C MET A 101 -2.39 -7.46 -16.08
N ALA A 102 -1.90 -6.99 -14.92
CA ALA A 102 -2.37 -5.80 -14.22
C ALA A 102 -1.17 -4.92 -13.81
N ASP A 103 -1.39 -3.62 -13.70
CA ASP A 103 -0.38 -2.64 -13.31
C ASP A 103 -0.27 -2.51 -11.79
N ALA A 104 -1.38 -2.71 -11.08
CA ALA A 104 -1.45 -2.68 -9.62
C ALA A 104 -2.58 -3.57 -9.09
N CYS A 105 -2.56 -3.82 -7.78
CA CYS A 105 -3.65 -4.50 -7.10
C CYS A 105 -4.15 -3.74 -5.87
N VAL A 106 -5.43 -3.92 -5.53
CA VAL A 106 -6.09 -3.32 -4.37
C VAL A 106 -6.83 -4.42 -3.61
N SER A 107 -6.76 -4.38 -2.27
CA SER A 107 -7.49 -5.29 -1.39
C SER A 107 -7.91 -4.53 -0.13
N MET A 108 -9.10 -4.86 0.37
CA MET A 108 -9.61 -4.43 1.67
C MET A 108 -9.69 -5.61 2.66
N GLY A 109 -9.10 -6.76 2.33
CA GLY A 109 -8.99 -7.90 3.23
C GLY A 109 -7.78 -7.80 4.15
N SER A 110 -7.34 -8.96 4.65
CA SER A 110 -6.27 -9.01 5.66
C SER A 110 -5.01 -8.28 5.23
N THR A 111 -4.66 -7.23 5.99
CA THR A 111 -3.45 -6.42 5.74
C THR A 111 -2.20 -7.30 5.74
N GLY A 112 -2.14 -8.28 6.67
CA GLY A 112 -1.05 -9.24 6.74
C GLY A 112 -0.99 -10.14 5.50
N ALA A 113 -2.13 -10.62 5.02
CA ALA A 113 -2.20 -11.45 3.80
C ALA A 113 -1.81 -10.67 2.56
N ALA A 114 -2.28 -9.43 2.41
CA ALA A 114 -1.92 -8.56 1.29
C ALA A 114 -0.41 -8.27 1.25
N MET A 115 0.18 -7.90 2.38
CA MET A 115 1.63 -7.68 2.47
C MET A 115 2.43 -8.96 2.18
N ALA A 116 2.04 -10.08 2.79
CA ALA A 116 2.73 -11.35 2.58
C ALA A 116 2.63 -11.80 1.11
N SER A 117 1.47 -11.63 0.48
CA SER A 117 1.24 -11.94 -0.94
C SER A 117 2.11 -11.07 -1.85
N ALA A 118 2.19 -9.77 -1.57
CA ALA A 118 3.05 -8.85 -2.31
C ALA A 118 4.54 -9.23 -2.18
N VAL A 119 5.01 -9.57 -0.98
CA VAL A 119 6.40 -10.03 -0.77
C VAL A 119 6.68 -11.33 -1.52
N VAL A 120 5.76 -12.31 -1.47
CA VAL A 120 5.92 -13.59 -2.16
C VAL A 120 5.95 -13.42 -3.68
N MET A 121 5.09 -12.57 -4.23
CA MET A 121 4.96 -12.38 -5.68
C MET A 121 6.02 -11.43 -6.25
N PHE A 122 6.25 -10.30 -5.60
CA PHE A 122 7.08 -9.21 -6.12
C PHE A 122 8.50 -9.23 -5.57
N GLY A 123 8.69 -9.72 -4.34
CA GLY A 123 9.91 -9.48 -3.58
C GLY A 123 10.01 -8.03 -3.11
N THR A 124 11.21 -7.59 -2.72
CA THR A 124 11.49 -6.19 -2.40
C THR A 124 12.32 -5.53 -3.50
N ILE A 125 12.27 -4.20 -3.54
CA ILE A 125 13.15 -3.41 -4.41
C ILE A 125 14.59 -3.56 -3.92
N GLU A 126 15.56 -3.62 -4.85
CA GLU A 126 16.98 -3.69 -4.51
C GLU A 126 17.39 -2.56 -3.56
N GLY A 127 18.07 -2.91 -2.46
CA GLY A 127 18.44 -1.97 -1.40
C GLY A 127 17.34 -1.73 -0.34
N ILE A 128 16.11 -2.17 -0.57
CA ILE A 128 15.04 -2.19 0.44
C ILE A 128 14.94 -3.60 1.02
N GLU A 129 15.30 -3.74 2.31
CA GLU A 129 15.33 -5.06 2.97
C GLU A 129 13.95 -5.60 3.38
N ARG A 130 13.01 -4.69 3.68
CA ARG A 130 11.67 -5.02 4.20
C ARG A 130 10.63 -4.14 3.51
N PRO A 131 9.42 -4.68 3.22
CA PRO A 131 8.31 -3.82 2.83
C PRO A 131 7.98 -2.85 3.96
N ALA A 132 7.28 -1.77 3.60
CA ALA A 132 6.77 -0.80 4.55
C ALA A 132 5.27 -0.61 4.33
N LEU A 133 4.53 -0.40 5.40
CA LEU A 133 3.12 -0.03 5.38
C LEU A 133 3.02 1.42 5.82
N GLY A 134 2.25 2.23 5.11
CA GLY A 134 2.08 3.62 5.47
C GLY A 134 1.43 4.39 4.35
N GLY A 135 1.21 5.67 4.60
CA GLY A 135 0.45 6.49 3.69
C GLY A 135 0.15 7.86 4.23
N PRO A 136 -0.71 8.60 3.51
CA PRO A 136 -1.03 9.98 3.83
C PRO A 136 -1.89 10.09 5.10
N ILE A 137 -1.59 11.07 5.95
CA ILE A 137 -2.46 11.48 7.05
C ILE A 137 -3.52 12.43 6.47
N ILE A 138 -4.73 11.91 6.25
CA ILE A 138 -5.81 12.67 5.62
C ILE A 138 -6.45 13.65 6.61
N GLY A 139 -6.76 14.87 6.14
CA GLY A 139 -7.47 15.90 6.90
C GLY A 139 -6.56 16.78 7.77
N PHE A 140 -6.00 16.22 8.84
CA PHE A 140 -5.27 16.99 9.86
C PHE A 140 -3.90 17.51 9.40
N ALA A 141 -3.21 16.75 8.55
CA ALA A 141 -1.87 17.07 8.07
C ALA A 141 -1.78 16.77 6.58
N PRO A 142 -2.43 17.60 5.73
CA PRO A 142 -2.37 17.42 4.30
C PRO A 142 -0.90 17.42 3.84
N ASN A 143 -0.57 16.55 2.89
CA ASN A 143 0.78 16.35 2.37
C ASN A 143 1.81 15.84 3.39
N THR A 144 1.35 15.17 4.46
CA THR A 144 2.22 14.42 5.38
C THR A 144 1.94 12.93 5.27
N ALA A 145 2.99 12.12 5.12
CA ALA A 145 2.90 10.66 5.12
C ALA A 145 3.61 10.09 6.35
N ILE A 146 3.08 9.00 6.90
CA ILE A 146 3.69 8.26 8.00
C ILE A 146 4.05 6.85 7.51
N ILE A 147 5.31 6.45 7.74
CA ILE A 147 5.88 5.17 7.34
C ILE A 147 6.94 4.81 8.40
N ASP A 148 6.97 3.63 9.01
CA ASP A 148 6.09 2.46 8.88
C ASP A 148 4.94 2.46 9.91
N MET A 149 3.79 1.85 9.57
CA MET A 149 2.58 1.77 10.41
C MET A 149 2.28 0.36 10.93
N GLY A 150 3.30 -0.50 11.07
CA GLY A 150 3.16 -1.80 11.73
C GLY A 150 3.40 -3.01 10.83
N SER A 151 4.00 -2.83 9.65
CA SER A 151 4.51 -3.97 8.88
C SER A 151 5.76 -4.58 9.52
N ASN A 152 6.52 -3.79 10.29
CA ASN A 152 7.72 -4.20 11.00
C ASN A 152 7.63 -3.80 12.48
N VAL A 153 7.75 -4.78 13.39
CA VAL A 153 7.70 -4.55 14.84
C VAL A 153 8.99 -3.90 15.34
N ASP A 154 10.13 -4.47 14.97
CA ASP A 154 11.45 -3.98 15.33
C ASP A 154 12.22 -3.56 14.08
N CYS A 155 12.59 -2.28 14.02
CA CYS A 155 13.28 -1.72 12.87
C CYS A 155 14.73 -1.37 13.21
N ARG A 156 15.68 -1.77 12.37
CA ARG A 156 17.07 -1.31 12.49
C ARG A 156 17.20 0.10 11.91
N PRO A 157 18.17 0.92 12.33
CA PRO A 157 18.38 2.26 11.77
C PRO A 157 18.47 2.31 10.24
N GLY A 158 19.08 1.31 9.61
CA GLY A 158 19.10 1.18 8.15
C GLY A 158 17.71 1.03 7.52
N GLN A 159 16.80 0.30 8.16
CA GLN A 159 15.43 0.13 7.69
C GLN A 159 14.63 1.43 7.84
N MET A 160 14.87 2.19 8.90
CA MET A 160 14.28 3.53 9.05
C MET A 160 14.69 4.45 7.89
N LEU A 161 15.94 4.34 7.41
CA LEU A 161 16.39 5.08 6.24
C LEU A 161 15.66 4.63 4.97
N SER A 162 15.47 3.31 4.77
CA SER A 162 14.65 2.78 3.68
C SER A 162 13.24 3.37 3.70
N PHE A 163 12.60 3.44 4.87
CA PHE A 163 11.25 4.01 5.02
C PHE A 163 11.20 5.50 4.69
N ALA A 164 12.21 6.26 5.13
CA ALA A 164 12.34 7.67 4.79
C ALA A 164 12.52 7.89 3.28
N VAL A 165 13.26 7.01 2.58
CA VAL A 165 13.39 7.05 1.12
C VAL A 165 12.05 6.75 0.44
N ILE A 166 11.32 5.73 0.87
CA ILE A 166 9.99 5.40 0.35
C ILE A 166 9.05 6.60 0.51
N GLY A 167 8.98 7.19 1.71
CA GLY A 167 8.13 8.34 1.99
C GLY A 167 8.52 9.59 1.18
N ARG A 168 9.81 9.83 1.01
CA ARG A 168 10.32 10.92 0.15
C ARG A 168 9.89 10.72 -1.30
N VAL A 169 10.03 9.52 -1.86
CA VAL A 169 9.61 9.23 -3.23
C VAL A 169 8.10 9.39 -3.38
N PHE A 170 7.32 8.90 -2.41
CA PHE A 170 5.87 9.07 -2.39
C PHE A 170 5.49 10.55 -2.40
N ALA A 171 6.01 11.36 -1.47
CA ALA A 171 5.70 12.78 -1.37
C ALA A 171 6.13 13.56 -2.62
N HIS A 172 7.28 13.22 -3.20
CA HIS A 172 7.73 13.82 -4.44
C HIS A 172 6.81 13.48 -5.63
N ARG A 173 6.45 12.21 -5.79
CA ARG A 173 5.66 11.74 -6.94
C ARG A 173 4.18 12.10 -6.87
N PHE A 174 3.57 11.98 -5.70
CA PHE A 174 2.13 12.19 -5.52
C PHE A 174 1.76 13.63 -5.15
N TRP A 175 2.65 14.36 -4.48
CA TRP A 175 2.38 15.75 -4.06
C TRP A 175 3.27 16.80 -4.74
N GLY A 176 4.21 16.38 -5.60
CA GLY A 176 5.08 17.32 -6.32
C GLY A 176 6.05 18.07 -5.40
N ILE A 177 6.37 17.53 -4.22
CA ILE A 177 7.29 18.17 -3.28
C ILE A 177 8.73 17.79 -3.70
N ASP A 178 9.50 18.75 -4.22
CA ASP A 178 10.85 18.48 -4.76
C ASP A 178 11.85 17.99 -3.71
N ASN A 179 11.78 18.55 -2.50
CA ASN A 179 12.68 18.18 -1.41
C ASN A 179 11.90 17.87 -0.11
N PRO A 180 11.14 16.74 -0.07
CA PRO A 180 10.26 16.42 1.05
C PRO A 180 11.03 16.34 2.37
N ARG A 181 10.50 17.02 3.39
CA ARG A 181 11.06 17.00 4.74
C ARG A 181 10.80 15.64 5.36
N VAL A 182 11.80 15.12 6.04
CA VAL A 182 11.70 13.87 6.80
C VAL A 182 11.99 14.16 8.26
N ALA A 183 11.08 13.73 9.13
CA ALA A 183 11.27 13.82 10.57
C ALA A 183 11.17 12.42 11.21
N LEU A 184 11.79 12.26 12.37
CA LEU A 184 11.64 11.06 13.19
C LEU A 184 10.62 11.32 14.30
N LEU A 185 9.63 10.44 14.42
CA LEU A 185 8.72 10.47 15.57
C LEU A 185 9.47 10.02 16.82
N SER A 186 9.44 10.85 17.86
CA SER A 186 10.15 10.61 19.11
C SER A 186 9.34 11.13 20.30
N VAL A 187 9.86 10.85 21.51
CA VAL A 187 9.31 11.33 22.79
C VAL A 187 9.68 12.79 23.10
N GLY A 188 10.41 13.46 22.20
CA GLY A 188 10.85 14.84 22.36
C GLY A 188 11.55 15.35 21.09
N ALA A 189 11.42 16.65 20.82
CA ALA A 189 11.95 17.28 19.61
C ALA A 189 13.49 17.49 19.61
N GLU A 190 14.15 17.35 20.77
CA GLU A 190 15.60 17.54 20.89
C GLU A 190 16.38 16.36 20.28
N THR A 191 17.52 16.65 19.65
CA THR A 191 18.34 15.66 18.91
C THR A 191 18.76 14.44 19.74
N GLY A 192 18.91 14.61 21.06
CA GLY A 192 19.31 13.54 21.98
C GLY A 192 18.17 12.66 22.50
N LYS A 193 16.91 13.01 22.23
CA LYS A 193 15.73 12.28 22.72
C LYS A 193 15.40 11.07 21.85
N GLY A 194 14.74 10.10 22.49
CA GLY A 194 14.36 8.83 21.88
C GLY A 194 15.21 7.66 22.39
N ASN A 195 14.77 6.47 22.00
CA ASN A 195 15.47 5.23 22.33
C ASN A 195 16.78 5.09 21.53
N ARG A 196 17.45 3.95 21.66
CA ARG A 196 18.69 3.67 20.91
C ARG A 196 18.47 3.72 19.39
N GLN A 197 17.39 3.12 18.89
CA GLN A 197 17.04 3.10 17.47
C GLN A 197 16.91 4.52 16.90
N ILE A 198 16.16 5.41 17.56
CA ILE A 198 16.01 6.81 17.12
C ILE A 198 17.35 7.53 17.10
N ARG A 199 18.15 7.43 18.18
CA ARG A 199 19.46 8.11 18.25
C ARG A 199 20.46 7.63 17.18
N GLU A 200 20.48 6.33 16.89
CA GLU A 200 21.32 5.78 15.82
C GLU A 200 20.79 6.17 14.43
N THR A 201 19.46 6.20 14.25
CA THR A 201 18.82 6.65 13.00
C THR A 201 19.08 8.12 12.73
N THR A 202 19.02 8.99 13.75
CA THR A 202 19.38 10.41 13.65
C THR A 202 20.76 10.61 13.06
N LYS A 203 21.76 9.87 13.55
CA LYS A 203 23.14 9.93 13.01
C LYS A 203 23.18 9.46 11.55
N LEU A 204 22.45 8.39 11.22
CA LEU A 204 22.40 7.88 9.86
C LEU A 204 21.75 8.89 8.90
N PHE A 205 20.66 9.52 9.30
CA PHE A 205 19.93 10.49 8.49
C PHE A 205 20.75 11.76 8.26
N GLN A 206 21.44 12.26 9.29
CA GLN A 206 22.36 13.41 9.18
C GLN A 206 23.51 13.17 8.20
N ASN A 207 23.95 11.92 8.04
CA ASN A 207 25.02 11.53 7.11
C ASN A 207 24.47 11.03 5.75
N SER A 208 23.17 11.17 5.52
CA SER A 208 22.50 10.76 4.28
C SER A 208 22.15 11.98 3.40
N GLN A 209 21.55 11.72 2.23
CA GLN A 209 21.04 12.77 1.33
C GLN A 209 19.57 13.13 1.59
N ILE A 210 18.99 12.68 2.71
CA ILE A 210 17.60 12.99 3.05
C ILE A 210 17.53 14.38 3.67
N ASN A 211 16.48 15.14 3.32
CA ASN A 211 16.16 16.42 3.96
C ASN A 211 15.61 16.19 5.38
N PHE A 212 16.50 15.80 6.29
CA PHE A 212 16.16 15.46 7.66
C PHE A 212 16.04 16.71 8.53
N VAL A 213 14.87 16.91 9.13
CA VAL A 213 14.53 18.09 9.94
C VAL A 213 14.55 17.85 11.46
N GLY A 214 15.03 16.68 11.88
CA GLY A 214 15.14 16.30 13.28
C GLY A 214 13.95 15.50 13.80
N ASN A 215 13.81 15.48 15.12
CA ASN A 215 12.73 14.78 15.80
C ASN A 215 11.47 15.66 15.87
N ILE A 216 10.31 14.99 15.86
CA ILE A 216 9.01 15.57 16.17
C ILE A 216 8.31 14.72 17.24
N GLU A 217 7.40 15.35 17.98
CA GLU A 217 6.51 14.67 18.93
C GLU A 217 5.16 14.33 18.28
N ALA A 218 4.40 13.43 18.90
CA ALA A 218 3.13 12.95 18.35
C ALA A 218 2.09 14.07 18.15
N ASP A 219 2.08 15.10 19.00
CA ASP A 219 1.15 16.23 18.89
C ASP A 219 1.47 17.14 17.68
N GLN A 220 2.69 17.07 17.16
CA GLN A 220 3.13 17.82 15.98
C GLN A 220 2.70 17.16 14.67
N LEU A 221 2.40 15.85 14.69
CA LEU A 221 1.92 15.12 13.51
C LEU A 221 0.61 15.68 12.96
N THR A 222 -0.34 16.02 13.83
CA THR A 222 -1.70 16.44 13.43
C THR A 222 -1.86 17.96 13.28
N LYS A 223 -0.85 18.73 13.66
CA LYS A 223 -0.87 20.21 13.56
C LYS A 223 -0.34 20.72 12.22
N GLY A 224 -0.01 19.83 11.28
CA GLY A 224 0.74 20.17 10.08
C GLY A 224 2.00 20.94 10.45
N SER A 225 2.80 20.37 11.38
CA SER A 225 3.88 21.12 12.03
C SER A 225 4.69 21.91 11.00
N GLN A 226 5.14 23.11 11.36
CA GLN A 226 6.04 23.89 10.50
C GLN A 226 7.31 23.14 10.07
N LYS A 227 7.58 21.94 10.63
CA LYS A 227 8.69 21.05 10.28
C LYS A 227 8.33 19.94 9.27
N LEU A 228 7.06 19.53 9.11
CA LEU A 228 6.63 18.47 8.18
C LEU A 228 6.00 19.05 6.92
#